data_AF-A0A7H1MYL8-F1
#
_entry.id   AF-A0A7H1MYL8-F1
#
_cell.length_a   1.000
_cell.length_b   1.000
_cell.length_c   1.000
_cell.angle_alpha   90.00
_cell.angle_beta   90.00
_cell.angle_gamma   90.00
#
_symmetry.space_group_name_H-M   'P 1'
#
loop_
_entity.id
_entity.type
_entity.pdbx_description
1 polymer ?
#
loop_
_entity_poly.entity_id
_entity_poly.type
_entity_poly.pdbx_seq_one_letter_code
_entity_poly.pdbx_strand_id
1 'polypeptide(L)'
;MTKTVARTDGKISLPAGEFEGCLVLSIQGHGQVTAPSGPVEVTVEGEEWFSPGVGLIKGSFREDVAGQPDNATRVDVNLASFNR
;
A
#
# COMPACT_ATOMS: atom_id res chain seq x y z
N MET A 1 2.16 4.73 12.08
CA MET A 1 1.44 4.20 10.91
C MET A 1 0.14 3.59 11.39
N THR A 2 -0.95 3.87 10.70
CA THR A 2 -2.30 3.41 11.02
C THR A 2 -2.87 2.70 9.79
N LYS A 3 -3.51 1.55 10.02
CA LYS A 3 -4.29 0.83 9.01
C LYS A 3 -5.75 0.83 9.41
N THR A 4 -6.65 1.16 8.49
CA THR A 4 -8.09 1.17 8.72
C THR A 4 -8.80 0.33 7.66
N VAL A 5 -9.89 -0.34 8.04
CA VAL A 5 -10.71 -1.06 7.08
C VAL A 5 -11.41 -0.05 6.18
N ALA A 6 -11.09 -0.06 4.90
CA ALA A 6 -11.74 0.76 3.89
C ALA A 6 -12.99 0.06 3.33
N ARG A 7 -12.86 -1.23 2.98
CA ARG A 7 -13.92 -2.08 2.42
C ARG A 7 -13.73 -3.54 2.80
N THR A 8 -14.81 -4.32 2.81
CA THR A 8 -14.79 -5.77 3.13
C THR A 8 -15.30 -6.66 2.00
N ASP A 9 -15.72 -6.07 0.89
CA ASP A 9 -16.35 -6.72 -0.26
C ASP A 9 -15.65 -6.35 -1.58
N GLY A 10 -14.36 -6.01 -1.49
CA GLY A 10 -13.57 -5.56 -2.64
C GLY A 10 -13.50 -6.60 -3.76
N LYS A 11 -13.51 -6.11 -5.01
CA LYS A 11 -13.27 -6.90 -6.22
C LYS A 11 -12.12 -6.33 -7.01
N ILE A 12 -11.20 -7.18 -7.46
CA ILE A 12 -10.02 -6.75 -8.23
C ILE A 12 -9.53 -7.84 -9.18
N SER A 13 -9.07 -7.42 -10.36
CA SER A 13 -8.41 -8.29 -11.34
C SER A 13 -6.90 -8.04 -11.32
N LEU A 14 -6.12 -9.11 -11.16
CA LEU A 14 -4.66 -9.10 -11.14
C LEU A 14 -4.13 -10.15 -12.14
N PRO A 15 -2.82 -10.16 -12.46
CA PRO A 15 -2.25 -11.21 -13.30
C PRO A 15 -2.51 -12.63 -12.77
N ALA A 16 -2.60 -12.79 -11.44
CA ALA A 16 -2.94 -14.07 -10.80
C ALA A 16 -4.42 -14.49 -10.95
N GLY A 17 -5.28 -13.63 -11.50
CA GLY A 17 -6.72 -13.88 -11.67
C GLY A 17 -7.62 -12.83 -11.03
N GLU A 18 -8.91 -13.14 -10.97
CA GLU A 18 -9.94 -12.31 -10.34
C GLU A 18 -10.18 -12.72 -8.88
N PHE A 19 -10.28 -11.73 -8.01
CA PHE A 19 -10.53 -11.91 -6.58
C PHE A 19 -11.76 -11.11 -6.16
N GLU A 20 -12.66 -11.73 -5.41
CA GLU A 20 -13.88 -11.12 -4.88
C GLU A 20 -13.97 -11.31 -3.37
N GLY A 21 -14.72 -10.43 -2.69
CA GLY A 21 -14.86 -10.47 -1.24
C GLY A 21 -13.56 -10.11 -0.52
N CYS A 22 -12.75 -9.25 -1.12
CA CYS A 22 -11.46 -8.85 -0.56
C CYS A 22 -11.64 -7.84 0.58
N LEU A 23 -10.84 -8.01 1.63
CA LEU A 23 -10.62 -6.97 2.64
C LEU A 23 -9.65 -5.94 2.08
N VAL A 24 -10.07 -4.68 2.08
CA VAL A 24 -9.27 -3.54 1.63
C VAL A 24 -8.93 -2.68 2.82
N LEU A 25 -7.64 -2.46 3.05
CA LEU A 25 -7.14 -1.58 4.10
C LEU A 25 -6.61 -0.29 3.50
N SER A 26 -7.02 0.85 4.06
CA SER A 26 -6.38 2.14 3.83
C SER A 26 -5.24 2.33 4.82
N ILE A 27 -4.14 2.91 4.35
CA ILE A 27 -2.90 3.05 5.09
C ILE A 27 -2.50 4.52 5.11
N GLN A 28 -2.25 5.02 6.31
CA GLN A 28 -1.70 6.36 6.51
C GLN A 28 -0.56 6.32 7.53
N GLY A 29 0.52 7.02 7.25
CA GLY A 29 1.71 7.08 8.07
C GLY A 29 2.33 8.46 8.02
N HIS A 30 2.82 8.91 9.17
CA HIS A 30 3.65 10.08 9.30
C HIS A 30 4.88 9.68 10.10
N GLY A 31 6.05 10.14 9.66
CA GLY A 31 7.32 9.86 10.30
C GLY A 31 8.34 10.95 10.02
N GLN A 32 9.50 10.82 10.66
CA GLN A 32 10.63 11.71 10.45
C GLN A 32 11.87 10.86 10.20
N VAL A 33 12.64 11.20 9.18
CA VAL A 33 13.92 10.56 8.85
C VAL A 33 15.04 11.57 8.91
N THR A 34 16.24 11.13 9.25
CA THR A 34 17.43 12.01 9.26
C THR A 34 18.12 11.94 7.91
N ALA A 35 18.07 13.03 7.15
CA ALA A 35 18.84 13.21 5.92
C ALA A 35 20.15 13.97 6.21
N PRO A 36 21.12 14.01 5.26
CA PRO A 36 22.33 14.82 5.41
C PRO A 36 22.06 16.32 5.67
N SER A 37 20.92 16.83 5.19
CA SER A 37 20.47 18.21 5.41
C SER A 37 19.75 18.44 6.74
N GLY A 38 19.56 17.40 7.56
CA GLY A 38 18.81 17.43 8.81
C GLY A 38 17.54 16.55 8.79
N PRO A 39 16.70 16.65 9.82
CA PRO A 39 15.46 15.88 9.92
C PRO A 39 14.45 16.31 8.84
N VAL A 40 13.80 15.34 8.20
CA VAL A 40 12.79 15.56 7.16
C VAL A 40 11.54 14.75 7.47
N GLU A 41 10.38 15.36 7.30
CA GLU A 41 9.10 14.68 7.46
C GLU A 41 8.78 13.81 6.24
N VAL A 42 8.25 12.63 6.52
CA VAL A 42 7.84 11.64 5.53
C VAL A 42 6.39 11.27 5.78
N THR A 43 5.57 11.35 4.75
CA THR A 43 4.18 10.88 4.78
C THR A 43 4.02 9.69 3.87
N VAL A 44 3.36 8.65 4.35
CA VAL A 44 3.08 7.43 3.59
C VAL A 44 1.59 7.26 3.50
N GLU A 45 1.09 7.09 2.29
CA GLU A 45 -0.31 6.74 2.01
C GLU A 45 -0.35 5.47 1.18
N GLY A 46 -1.37 4.64 1.37
CA GLY A 46 -1.48 3.43 0.59
C GLY A 46 -2.75 2.63 0.77
N GLU A 47 -2.79 1.52 0.06
CA GLU A 47 -3.88 0.55 0.09
C GLU A 47 -3.30 -0.87 0.05
N GLU A 48 -3.86 -1.77 0.85
CA GLU A 48 -3.57 -3.20 0.80
C GLU A 48 -4.87 -3.98 0.56
N TRP A 49 -4.78 -5.05 -0.23
CA TRP A 49 -5.89 -5.94 -0.56
C TRP A 49 -5.58 -7.36 -0.09
N PHE A 50 -6.51 -7.95 0.64
CA PHE A 50 -6.42 -9.32 1.12
C PHE A 50 -7.59 -10.16 0.60
N SER A 51 -7.30 -11.29 -0.03
CA SER A 51 -8.31 -12.26 -0.44
C SER A 51 -8.43 -13.39 0.58
N PRO A 52 -9.65 -13.86 0.91
CA PRO A 52 -9.84 -15.09 1.68
C PRO A 52 -9.08 -16.27 1.04
N GLY A 53 -8.40 -17.05 1.87
CA GLY A 53 -7.63 -18.23 1.44
C GLY A 53 -6.31 -17.93 0.69
N VAL A 54 -5.96 -16.67 0.44
CA VAL A 54 -4.70 -16.28 -0.23
C VAL A 54 -3.86 -15.33 0.63
N GLY A 55 -4.49 -14.38 1.33
CA GLY A 55 -3.78 -13.33 2.05
C GLY A 55 -3.57 -12.10 1.18
N LEU A 56 -2.43 -11.42 1.33
CA LEU A 56 -2.12 -10.19 0.60
C LEU A 56 -2.00 -10.46 -0.91
N ILE A 57 -2.86 -9.83 -1.71
CA ILE A 57 -2.86 -9.95 -3.17
C ILE A 57 -2.42 -8.68 -3.89
N LYS A 58 -2.56 -7.52 -3.23
CA LYS A 58 -2.07 -6.23 -3.74
C LYS A 58 -1.65 -5.31 -2.60
N GLY A 59 -0.57 -4.56 -2.80
CA GLY A 59 -0.19 -3.39 -2.00
C GLY A 59 0.16 -2.23 -2.92
N SER A 60 -0.23 -1.01 -2.55
CA SER A 60 0.15 0.23 -3.25
C SER A 60 0.51 1.25 -2.19
N PHE A 61 1.73 1.77 -2.22
CA PHE A 61 2.23 2.73 -1.25
C PHE A 61 2.85 3.91 -1.99
N ARG A 62 2.56 5.11 -1.51
CA ARG A 62 3.19 6.35 -1.93
C ARG A 62 3.83 6.99 -0.72
N GLU A 63 5.11 7.24 -0.82
CA GLU A 63 5.89 7.99 0.15
C GLU A 63 6.16 9.39 -0.41
N ASP A 64 5.83 10.42 0.35
CA ASP A 64 6.16 11.81 0.06
C ASP A 64 7.11 12.35 1.12
N VAL A 65 8.14 13.05 0.66
CA VAL A 65 9.16 13.67 1.50
C VAL A 65 8.94 15.18 1.51
N ALA A 66 8.71 15.76 2.69
CA ALA A 66 8.43 17.19 2.82
C ALA A 66 9.56 18.06 2.26
N GLY A 67 9.20 19.07 1.46
CA GLY A 67 10.17 19.96 0.80
C GLY A 67 10.89 19.36 -0.40
N GLN A 68 10.56 18.13 -0.81
CA GLN A 68 11.10 17.46 -2.00
C GLN A 68 9.95 16.88 -2.85
N PRO A 69 9.17 17.73 -3.56
CA PRO A 69 7.97 17.33 -4.26
C PRO A 69 8.21 16.30 -5.38
N ASP A 70 9.43 16.26 -5.94
CA ASP A 70 9.82 15.30 -6.99
C ASP A 70 10.27 13.94 -6.44
N ASN A 71 10.42 13.78 -5.13
CA ASN A 71 10.88 12.55 -4.48
C ASN A 71 9.72 11.70 -3.93
N ALA A 72 8.59 11.68 -4.64
CA ALA A 72 7.51 10.78 -4.35
C ALA A 72 7.88 9.35 -4.80
N THR A 73 8.16 8.45 -3.86
CA THR A 73 8.42 7.05 -4.19
C THR A 73 7.12 6.27 -4.18
N ARG A 74 6.84 5.56 -5.28
CA ARG A 74 5.69 4.66 -5.36
C ARG A 74 6.14 3.21 -5.41
N VAL A 75 5.53 2.38 -4.57
CA VAL A 75 5.76 0.94 -4.53
C VAL A 75 4.43 0.24 -4.75
N ASP A 76 4.32 -0.50 -5.85
CA ASP A 76 3.20 -1.38 -6.12
C ASP A 76 3.65 -2.84 -6.04
N VAL A 77 2.87 -3.64 -5.32
CA VAL A 77 3.02 -5.08 -5.21
C VAL A 77 1.73 -5.70 -5.73
N ASN A 78 1.81 -6.59 -6.71
CA ASN A 78 0.67 -7.34 -7.22
C ASN A 78 1.02 -8.83 -7.21
N LEU A 79 0.08 -9.67 -6.79
CA LEU A 79 0.23 -11.11 -6.90
C LEU A 79 0.25 -11.50 -8.38
N ALA A 80 1.39 -12.02 -8.82
CA ALA A 80 1.61 -12.41 -10.21
C ALA A 80 1.02 -13.80 -10.52
N SER A 81 1.17 -14.74 -9.60
CA SER A 81 0.60 -16.09 -9.68
C SER A 81 0.57 -16.75 -8.30
N PHE A 82 -0.26 -17.76 -8.13
CA PHE A 82 -0.26 -18.67 -6.98
C PHE A 82 -0.83 -20.02 -7.40
N ASN A 83 -0.36 -21.09 -6.77
CA ASN A 83 -0.95 -22.42 -6.91
C ASN A 83 -1.78 -22.69 -5.64
N ARG A 84 -3.02 -23.15 -5.83
CA ARG A 84 -3.88 -23.62 -4.74
C ARG A 84 -3.50 -25.01 -4.29
#